data_AF-A0A2G5IGK0-F1
#
_entry.id   AF-A0A2G5IGK0-F1
#
_cell.length_a   1.000
_cell.length_b   1.000
_cell.length_c   1.000
_cell.angle_alpha   90.00
_cell.angle_beta   90.00
_cell.angle_gamma   90.00
#
_symmetry.space_group_name_H-M   'P 1'
#
loop_
_entity.id
_entity.type
_entity.pdbx_description
1 polymer ?
#
loop_
_entity_poly.entity_id
_entity_poly.type
_entity_poly.pdbx_seq_one_letter_code
_entity_poly.pdbx_strand_id
1 'polypeptide(L)' 'MKISKMWKAVVGGLAAGSAAAATAVQDNVLTTGEEVTIALAILGAWGVTWAVPNRQAVTPPRDV' A
#
# COMPACT_ATOMS: atom_id res chain seq x y z
N MET A 1 16.57 13.01 -15.50
CA MET A 1 16.26 13.46 -14.12
C MET A 1 16.15 12.24 -13.22
N LYS A 2 16.86 12.20 -12.08
CA LYS A 2 16.78 11.09 -11.12
C LYS A 2 15.95 11.55 -9.91
N ILE A 3 14.64 11.32 -9.93
CA ILE A 3 13.82 11.48 -8.72
C ILE A 3 14.27 10.42 -7.69
N SER A 4 14.46 10.83 -6.44
CA SER A 4 14.84 9.91 -5.36
C SER A 4 13.70 8.95 -5.02
N LYS A 5 14.02 7.76 -4.52
CA LYS A 5 13.02 6.77 -4.08
C LYS A 5 12.10 7.33 -2.99
N MET A 6 12.63 8.20 -2.12
CA MET A 6 11.88 8.86 -1.06
C MET A 6 10.74 9.71 -1.61
N TRP A 7 11.03 10.53 -2.61
CA TRP A 7 10.02 11.38 -3.24
C TRP A 7 8.94 10.57 -3.94
N LYS A 8 9.27 9.43 -4.55
CA LYS A 8 8.27 8.52 -5.11
C LYS A 8 7.33 7.96 -4.04
N ALA A 9 7.87 7.60 -2.87
CA ALA A 9 7.06 7.09 -1.77
C ALA A 9 6.15 8.17 -1.18
N VAL A 10 6.65 9.39 -0.99
CA VAL A 10 5.86 10.53 -0.49
C VAL A 10 4.73 10.85 -1.47
N VAL A 11 5.04 11.01 -2.76
CA VAL A 11 4.03 11.34 -3.78
C VAL A 11 3.02 10.20 -3.95
N GLY A 12 3.48 8.94 -3.93
CA GLY A 12 2.60 7.77 -4.02
C GLY A 12 1.64 7.67 -2.83
N GLY A 13 2.15 7.82 -1.60
CA GLY A 13 1.33 7.80 -0.39
C GLY A 13 0.33 8.96 -0.35
N LEU A 14 0.76 10.17 -0.72
CA LEU A 14 -0.11 11.34 -0.75
C LEU A 14 -1.23 11.18 -1.78
N ALA A 15 -0.93 10.68 -2.98
CA ALA A 15 -1.93 10.48 -4.03
C ALA A 15 -2.96 9.40 -3.65
N ALA A 16 -2.51 8.28 -3.07
CA ALA A 16 -3.40 7.22 -2.63
C ALA A 16 -4.27 7.67 -1.42
N GLY A 17 -3.64 8.31 -0.43
CA GLY A 17 -4.34 8.82 0.75
C GLY A 17 -5.35 9.92 0.41
N SER A 18 -5.03 10.83 -0.51
CA SER A 18 -5.96 11.89 -0.92
C SER A 18 -7.15 11.36 -1.73
N ALA A 19 -6.93 10.36 -2.60
CA ALA A 19 -8.02 9.71 -3.31
C ALA A 19 -8.98 8.98 -2.35
N ALA A 20 -8.46 8.30 -1.33
CA ALA A 20 -9.28 7.65 -0.31
C ALA A 20 -9.94 8.66 0.64
N ALA A 21 -9.27 9.76 0.99
CA ALA A 21 -9.88 10.81 1.81
C ALA A 21 -11.00 11.55 1.07
N ALA A 22 -10.91 11.66 -0.27
CA ALA A 22 -11.95 12.31 -1.08
C ALA A 22 -13.30 11.59 -0.97
N THR A 23 -13.33 10.27 -0.77
CA THR A 23 -14.58 9.53 -0.56
C THR A 23 -15.19 9.83 0.80
N ALA A 24 -14.38 9.95 1.86
CA ALA A 24 -14.87 10.33 3.19
C ALA A 24 -15.42 11.77 3.25
N VAL A 25 -14.86 12.67 2.43
CA VAL A 25 -15.37 14.05 2.29
C VAL A 25 -16.75 14.08 1.62
N GLN A 26 -17.08 13.13 0.74
CA GLN A 26 -18.38 13.11 0.05
C GLN A 26 -19.55 12.96 1.02
N ASP A 27 -19.36 12.14 2.06
CA ASP A 27 -20.41 11.85 3.04
C ASP A 27 -20.25 12.65 4.35
N ASN A 28 -19.25 13.56 4.42
CA ASN A 28 -18.95 14.47 5.54
C ASN A 28 -18.74 13.82 6.91
N VAL A 29 -18.52 12.50 6.94
CA VAL A 29 -18.32 11.73 8.16
C VAL A 29 -17.11 10.83 7.93
N LEU A 30 -16.11 10.92 8.81
CA LEU A 30 -15.08 9.89 8.88
C LEU A 30 -15.54 8.80 9.85
N THR A 31 -15.81 7.63 9.31
CA THR A 31 -16.03 6.41 10.09
C THR A 31 -14.70 5.69 10.32
N THR A 32 -14.67 4.84 11.35
CA THR A 32 -13.49 4.00 11.62
C THR A 32 -13.12 3.11 10.43
N GLY A 33 -14.10 2.70 9.61
CA GLY A 33 -13.84 1.91 8.40
C GLY A 33 -13.09 2.70 7.32
N GLU A 34 -13.37 3.99 7.19
CA GLU A 34 -12.72 4.87 6.22
C GLU A 34 -11.29 5.22 6.64
N GLU A 35 -11.05 5.44 7.94
CA GLU A 35 -9.70 5.64 8.47
C GLU A 35 -8.79 4.43 8.18
N VAL A 36 -9.31 3.22 8.42
CA VAL A 36 -8.60 1.97 8.11
C VAL A 36 -8.36 1.85 6.60
N THR A 37 -9.35 2.20 5.77
CA THR A 37 -9.23 2.15 4.31
C THR A 37 -8.16 3.11 3.79
N ILE A 38 -8.14 4.35 4.29
CA ILE A 38 -7.12 5.35 3.95
C ILE A 38 -5.72 4.85 4.35
N ALA A 39 -5.58 4.30 5.55
CA ALA A 39 -4.31 3.76 6.02
C ALA A 39 -3.83 2.59 5.13
N LEU A 40 -4.73 1.66 4.79
CA LEU A 40 -4.41 0.53 3.90
C LEU A 40 -4.06 0.99 2.49
N ALA A 41 -4.72 2.03 1.97
CA ALA A 41 -4.41 2.61 0.66
C ALA A 41 -2.99 3.21 0.63
N ILE A 42 -2.60 3.93 1.68
CA ILE A 42 -1.24 4.49 1.82
C ILE A 42 -0.21 3.36 1.93
N LEU A 43 -0.48 2.34 2.77
CA LEU A 43 0.41 1.19 2.95
C LEU A 43 0.58 0.41 1.63
N GLY A 44 -0.49 0.18 0.89
CA GLY A 44 -0.45 -0.43 -0.44
C GLY A 44 0.36 0.40 -1.43
N ALA A 45 0.23 1.72 -1.41
CA ALA A 45 1.03 2.62 -2.26
C ALA A 45 2.53 2.60 -1.91
N TRP A 46 2.88 2.35 -0.65
CA TRP A 46 4.26 2.13 -0.22
C TRP A 46 4.77 0.71 -0.48
N GLY A 47 3.92 -0.20 -0.97
CA GLY A 47 4.26 -1.59 -1.25
C GLY A 47 4.30 -2.48 0.00
N VAL A 48 3.73 -2.01 1.11
CA VAL A 48 3.56 -2.85 2.31
C VAL A 48 2.48 -3.89 1.99
N THR A 49 2.88 -5.16 1.96
CA THR A 49 2.03 -6.29 1.58
C THR A 49 2.06 -7.38 2.64
N TRP A 50 1.06 -8.25 2.61
CA TRP A 50 1.01 -9.44 3.46
C TRP A 50 2.02 -10.49 2.94
N ALA A 51 2.90 -11.01 3.81
CA ALA A 51 4.01 -11.90 3.46
C ALA A 51 3.71 -13.42 3.38
N VAL A 52 2.93 -13.95 2.40
CA VAL A 52 2.20 -15.27 2.44
C VAL A 52 2.88 -16.40 3.26
N PRO A 53 2.25 -16.97 4.32
CA PRO A 53 2.98 -17.76 5.32
C PRO A 53 3.33 -19.16 4.83
N ASN A 54 2.62 -19.65 3.80
CA ASN A 54 2.84 -20.96 3.22
C ASN A 54 3.65 -20.91 1.90
N ARG A 55 4.52 -19.90 1.75
CA ARG A 55 5.36 -19.79 0.56
C ARG A 55 6.41 -20.90 0.60
N GLN A 56 6.22 -21.96 -0.20
CA GLN A 56 7.20 -23.03 -0.35
C GLN A 56 8.49 -22.44 -0.93
N ALA A 57 9.61 -22.64 -0.23
CA ALA A 57 10.92 -22.36 -0.80
C ALA A 57 11.11 -23.27 -2.01
N VAL A 58 11.38 -22.68 -3.17
CA VAL A 58 11.73 -23.43 -4.38
C VAL A 58 12.97 -24.25 -4.03
N THR A 59 12.79 -25.56 -3.82
CA THR A 59 13.91 -26.48 -3.66
C THR A 59 14.51 -26.64 -5.04
N PRO A 60 15.79 -26.26 -5.27
CA PRO A 60 16.41 -26.47 -6.57
C PRO A 60 16.39 -27.97 -6.91
N PRO A 61 16.28 -28.34 -8.21
CA PRO A 61 16.34 -29.73 -8.64
C PRO A 61 17.58 -30.40 -8.07
N ARG A 62 17.41 -31.59 -7.49
CA ARG A 62 18.53 -32.44 -7.11
C ARG A 62 18.93 -33.18 -8.37
N ASP A 63 19.98 -32.69 -9.03
CA ASP A 63 20.59 -33.38 -10.16
C ASP A 63 21.14 -34.72 -9.65
N VAL A 64 20.55 -35.83 -10.10
CA VAL A 64 21.01 -37.21 -9.92
C VAL A 64 21.51 -37.77 -11.23
#